data_AF-F2TZW5-F1
#
_entry.id   AF-F2TZW5-F1
#
_cell.length_a   1.000
_cell.length_b   1.000
_cell.length_c   1.000
_cell.angle_alpha   90.00
_cell.angle_beta   90.00
_cell.angle_gamma   90.00
#
_symmetry.space_group_name_H-M   'P 1'
#
loop_
_entity.id
_entity.type
_entity.pdbx_description
1 polymer ?
#
loop_
_entity_poly.entity_id
_entity_poly.type
_entity_poly.pdbx_seq_one_letter_code
_entity_poly.pdbx_strand_id
1 'polypeptide(L)'
;MARPKRAKRGKAAAAADEEEDKKTKKRVEDEEEEEEDGVMDSGDETEIEDDDGDGDDDGEVSDDGLRKRKLARAKKAKKKAKKSSDGDDSDDDDDDGDEEEDDNDEEEDDDDDGTRRTRSATAKKKTQAKAKEKKTKAKAKASKKVVWQWLCGKRWVAYNPDDITLLEDAFTDGEDELRTKKLSFGNKRTEYVFDFLKMTQTNGDTSKVRSIRRATFEREPSGTDDEVGYAKLVRKHSKGWAAGKKKENNNKDRAIWSLGDLPPKLGAREIKYQAALGAQSRRSQRLDYGSAIRSHAHAKSCFDKMLENEARLSGEWACFYHSYSFAALLFEVQAAVAAVLFRFKSTYATLPRLLLEPFKFMGDAEDIMKKFKLMRGQDHDTRFRAVAISTTTSLLAPDSEAPPKNVFLSGYSCGDVSFLGILKTLLVSCHVPKKRVDSLAKEIVKLSEKHGLDVSQFGGKRCSSKLPGHMLQIFMKRHLVDKFAYAALPFGVVDKKRQPLSKALGGAGPVMGQARVCCHPAVFMRANLVRMFIYSADHTFHDNREKFQEELTALLDPILGRDDTREAAARGIFAGSLPDWYDSSDQSKYAKIANKFK
;
A
#
# COMPACT_ATOMS: atom_id res chain seq x y z
N MET A 1 -25.16 -78.34 10.26
CA MET A 1 -26.07 -77.75 9.24
C MET A 1 -25.75 -76.25 9.15
N ALA A 2 -24.71 -75.88 8.40
CA ALA A 2 -24.73 -75.41 7.01
C ALA A 2 -25.16 -73.92 6.86
N ARG A 3 -24.15 -73.02 6.81
CA ARG A 3 -24.23 -71.60 6.43
C ARG A 3 -24.24 -71.46 4.89
N PRO A 4 -24.93 -70.47 4.30
CA PRO A 4 -24.86 -70.23 2.86
C PRO A 4 -23.63 -69.39 2.48
N LYS A 5 -23.07 -69.73 1.32
CA LYS A 5 -21.86 -69.17 0.71
C LYS A 5 -22.15 -67.83 0.02
N ARG A 6 -21.26 -66.85 0.20
CA ARG A 6 -21.26 -65.54 -0.45
C ARG A 6 -20.43 -65.59 -1.73
N ALA A 7 -21.05 -65.33 -2.89
CA ALA A 7 -20.41 -65.36 -4.20
C ALA A 7 -19.56 -64.10 -4.47
N LYS A 8 -18.41 -64.31 -5.11
CA LYS A 8 -17.48 -63.28 -5.59
C LYS A 8 -18.00 -62.69 -6.91
N ARG A 9 -18.17 -61.37 -6.95
CA ARG A 9 -18.28 -60.57 -8.19
C ARG A 9 -17.10 -59.60 -8.21
N GLY A 10 -16.14 -59.85 -9.09
CA GLY A 10 -14.98 -59.00 -9.33
C GLY A 10 -14.38 -59.36 -10.69
N LYS A 11 -13.96 -58.33 -11.42
CA LYS A 11 -13.38 -58.33 -12.78
C LYS A 11 -14.39 -58.41 -13.94
N ALA A 12 -14.96 -57.26 -14.29
CA ALA A 12 -15.50 -57.00 -15.63
C ALA A 12 -15.53 -55.50 -15.99
N ALA A 13 -15.46 -54.59 -15.00
CA ALA A 13 -15.59 -53.14 -15.25
C ALA A 13 -14.25 -52.39 -15.48
N ALA A 14 -13.10 -53.07 -15.49
CA ALA A 14 -11.80 -52.41 -15.62
C ALA A 14 -11.17 -52.50 -17.02
N ALA A 15 -11.81 -53.19 -17.96
CA ALA A 15 -11.28 -53.37 -19.32
C ALA A 15 -11.90 -52.42 -20.36
N ALA A 16 -13.01 -51.73 -20.01
CA ALA A 16 -13.70 -50.83 -20.94
C ALA A 16 -13.09 -49.40 -20.96
N ASP A 17 -12.54 -48.92 -19.83
CA ASP A 17 -11.96 -47.57 -19.76
C ASP A 17 -10.57 -47.46 -20.41
N GLU A 18 -9.86 -48.57 -20.60
CA GLU A 18 -8.49 -48.56 -21.16
C GLU A 18 -8.48 -48.52 -22.71
N GLU A 19 -9.62 -48.85 -23.35
CA GLU A 19 -9.75 -48.85 -24.81
C GLU A 19 -10.21 -47.48 -25.36
N GLU A 20 -10.95 -46.70 -24.57
CA GLU A 20 -11.37 -45.35 -24.95
C GLU A 20 -10.19 -44.36 -24.94
N ASP A 21 -9.28 -44.49 -23.97
CA ASP A 21 -8.12 -43.58 -23.80
C ASP A 21 -7.05 -43.76 -24.90
N LYS A 22 -6.95 -44.95 -25.50
CA LYS A 22 -6.08 -45.20 -26.67
C LYS A 22 -6.64 -44.61 -27.96
N LYS A 23 -7.96 -44.47 -28.07
CA LYS A 23 -8.62 -43.95 -29.27
C LYS A 23 -8.53 -42.42 -29.37
N THR A 24 -8.50 -41.73 -28.22
CA THR A 24 -8.33 -40.28 -28.14
C THR A 24 -6.90 -39.84 -28.44
N LYS A 25 -5.90 -40.64 -28.03
CA LYS A 25 -4.48 -40.32 -28.26
C LYS A 25 -4.08 -40.39 -29.74
N LYS A 26 -4.64 -41.36 -30.48
CA LYS A 26 -4.34 -41.50 -31.91
C LYS A 26 -4.91 -40.35 -32.77
N ARG A 27 -5.98 -39.70 -32.31
CA ARG A 27 -6.63 -38.61 -33.06
C ARG A 27 -5.88 -37.27 -32.97
N VAL A 28 -5.03 -37.09 -31.96
CA VAL A 28 -4.25 -35.85 -31.79
C VAL A 28 -2.94 -35.89 -32.58
N GLU A 29 -2.36 -37.08 -32.78
CA GLU A 29 -1.14 -37.24 -33.59
C GLU A 29 -1.40 -37.09 -35.10
N ASP A 30 -2.61 -37.39 -35.57
CA ASP A 30 -2.98 -37.25 -36.99
C ASP A 30 -3.38 -35.79 -37.39
N GLU A 31 -3.56 -34.86 -36.45
CA GLU A 31 -3.91 -33.45 -36.74
C GLU A 31 -2.68 -32.49 -36.69
N GLU A 32 -1.50 -32.96 -36.25
CA GLU A 32 -0.26 -32.14 -36.21
C GLU A 32 0.66 -32.34 -37.44
N GLU A 33 0.32 -33.22 -38.39
CA GLU A 33 1.12 -33.47 -39.62
C GLU A 33 0.63 -32.72 -40.89
N GLU A 34 -0.38 -31.84 -40.82
CA GLU A 34 -0.91 -31.12 -42.01
C GLU A 34 -0.58 -29.60 -42.08
N GLU A 35 0.30 -29.04 -41.24
CA GLU A 35 0.64 -27.59 -41.26
C GLU A 35 2.11 -27.24 -41.57
N GLU A 36 2.85 -28.10 -42.29
CA GLU A 36 4.14 -27.72 -42.89
C GLU A 36 4.17 -28.05 -44.39
N ASP A 37 3.60 -27.16 -45.22
CA ASP A 37 4.07 -26.95 -46.60
C ASP A 37 3.39 -25.71 -47.22
N GLY A 38 4.16 -24.63 -47.38
CA GLY A 38 3.67 -23.37 -47.95
C GLY A 38 4.76 -22.32 -48.15
N VAL A 39 5.74 -22.63 -49.01
CA VAL A 39 6.74 -21.69 -49.55
C VAL A 39 6.22 -21.03 -50.83
N MET A 40 6.39 -19.70 -50.96
CA MET A 40 6.78 -18.91 -52.16
C MET A 40 6.36 -17.44 -51.94
N ASP A 41 7.29 -16.50 -51.82
CA ASP A 41 8.04 -15.82 -52.90
C ASP A 41 7.20 -14.78 -53.66
N SER A 42 7.49 -13.50 -53.43
CA SER A 42 7.83 -12.50 -54.46
C SER A 42 7.83 -11.11 -53.83
N GLY A 43 8.92 -10.37 -54.01
CA GLY A 43 9.08 -9.01 -53.51
C GLY A 43 8.17 -7.99 -54.18
N ASP A 44 8.08 -6.82 -53.56
CA ASP A 44 7.79 -5.58 -54.27
C ASP A 44 8.44 -4.42 -53.51
N GLU A 45 9.37 -3.76 -54.19
CA GLU A 45 9.99 -2.51 -53.79
C GLU A 45 9.00 -1.40 -54.13
N THR A 46 8.54 -0.65 -53.13
CA THR A 46 7.86 0.62 -53.38
C THR A 46 8.59 1.73 -52.66
N GLU A 47 9.23 2.56 -53.47
CA GLU A 47 9.71 3.90 -53.17
C GLU A 47 8.54 4.71 -52.58
N ILE A 48 8.76 5.30 -51.39
CA ILE A 48 7.86 6.31 -50.84
C ILE A 48 8.53 7.65 -51.12
N GLU A 49 8.00 8.33 -52.13
CA GLU A 49 8.28 9.73 -52.43
C GLU A 49 7.69 10.64 -51.34
N ASP A 50 8.42 11.71 -51.07
CA ASP A 50 8.05 12.83 -50.23
C ASP A 50 6.82 13.57 -50.81
N ASP A 51 5.77 13.78 -50.01
CA ASP A 51 4.68 14.72 -50.34
C ASP A 51 4.42 15.65 -49.15
N ASP A 52 4.98 16.85 -49.26
CA ASP A 52 4.73 18.01 -48.39
C ASP A 52 3.35 18.60 -48.72
N GLY A 53 2.33 18.14 -48.00
CA GLY A 53 0.97 18.68 -48.05
C GLY A 53 0.66 19.59 -46.86
N ASP A 54 0.95 20.89 -46.99
CA ASP A 54 0.37 21.95 -46.15
C ASP A 54 -1.15 22.00 -46.35
N GLY A 55 -1.89 21.65 -45.28
CA GLY A 55 -3.34 21.73 -45.22
C GLY A 55 -3.78 22.53 -44.00
N ASP A 56 -4.08 23.81 -44.21
CA ASP A 56 -4.87 24.63 -43.29
C ASP A 56 -6.27 24.01 -43.14
N ASP A 57 -6.60 23.53 -41.94
CA ASP A 57 -7.94 23.05 -41.55
C ASP A 57 -8.51 23.93 -40.43
N ASP A 58 -9.23 24.95 -40.87
CA ASP A 58 -10.10 25.84 -40.10
C ASP A 58 -11.40 25.12 -39.72
N GLY A 59 -11.27 24.23 -38.72
CA GLY A 59 -12.40 23.52 -38.12
C GLY A 59 -13.42 24.44 -37.45
N GLU A 60 -14.55 24.65 -38.13
CA GLU A 60 -15.78 25.26 -37.62
C GLU A 60 -16.27 24.57 -36.32
N VAL A 61 -16.39 25.36 -35.25
CA VAL A 61 -16.98 24.91 -33.99
C VAL A 61 -18.51 24.96 -34.09
N SER A 62 -19.15 23.80 -34.12
CA SER A 62 -20.62 23.69 -34.16
C SER A 62 -21.34 24.35 -32.96
N ASP A 63 -22.36 25.14 -33.28
CA ASP A 63 -23.17 26.01 -32.39
C ASP A 63 -24.02 25.26 -31.33
N ASP A 64 -24.00 23.93 -31.35
CA ASP A 64 -24.81 23.12 -30.42
C ASP A 64 -24.18 23.01 -29.00
N GLY A 65 -22.87 23.32 -28.88
CA GLY A 65 -22.15 23.36 -27.60
C GLY A 65 -22.50 24.59 -26.74
N LEU A 66 -22.82 25.72 -27.36
CA LEU A 66 -23.12 26.98 -26.65
C LEU A 66 -24.53 27.00 -26.04
N ARG A 67 -25.51 26.37 -26.70
CA ARG A 67 -26.89 26.26 -26.19
C ARG A 67 -26.99 25.41 -24.92
N LYS A 68 -26.23 24.30 -24.83
CA LYS A 68 -26.22 23.43 -23.64
C LYS A 68 -25.57 24.11 -22.43
N ARG A 69 -24.57 24.98 -22.64
CA ARG A 69 -23.93 25.77 -21.56
C ARG A 69 -24.80 26.92 -21.03
N LYS A 70 -25.61 27.57 -21.88
CA LYS A 70 -26.59 28.60 -21.44
C LYS A 70 -27.74 28.00 -20.61
N LEU A 71 -28.26 26.83 -21.00
CA LEU A 71 -29.31 26.12 -20.25
C LEU A 71 -28.85 25.62 -18.86
N ALA A 72 -27.58 25.24 -18.71
CA ALA A 72 -27.00 24.83 -17.42
C ALA A 72 -26.79 26.03 -16.46
N ARG A 73 -26.45 27.21 -16.97
CA ARG A 73 -26.33 28.44 -16.17
C ARG A 73 -27.69 28.97 -15.70
N ALA A 74 -28.73 28.91 -16.52
CA ALA A 74 -30.09 29.35 -16.14
C ALA A 74 -30.72 28.47 -15.03
N LYS A 75 -30.46 27.16 -15.03
CA LYS A 75 -30.96 26.25 -13.97
C LYS A 75 -30.25 26.46 -12.62
N LYS A 76 -28.99 26.92 -12.62
CA LYS A 76 -28.24 27.20 -11.39
C LYS A 76 -28.66 28.52 -10.72
N ALA A 77 -29.09 29.51 -11.50
CA ALA A 77 -29.62 30.78 -11.00
C ALA A 77 -30.99 30.61 -10.31
N LYS A 78 -31.90 29.80 -10.88
CA LYS A 78 -33.23 29.52 -10.27
C LYS A 78 -33.18 28.75 -8.95
N LYS A 79 -32.12 27.97 -8.69
CA LYS A 79 -31.97 27.22 -7.43
C LYS A 79 -31.44 28.09 -6.27
N LYS A 80 -30.81 29.24 -6.57
CA LYS A 80 -30.28 30.17 -5.57
C LYS A 80 -31.31 31.18 -5.07
N ALA A 81 -32.36 31.43 -5.85
CA ALA A 81 -33.45 32.36 -5.51
C ALA A 81 -34.60 31.73 -4.67
N LYS A 82 -34.53 30.42 -4.35
CA LYS A 82 -35.61 29.70 -3.64
C LYS A 82 -35.22 29.31 -2.19
N LYS A 83 -34.26 30.01 -1.58
CA LYS A 83 -33.79 29.71 -0.22
C LYS A 83 -33.82 30.92 0.73
N SER A 84 -34.66 31.91 0.43
CA SER A 84 -34.88 33.08 1.28
C SER A 84 -36.38 33.40 1.32
N SER A 85 -37.14 32.60 2.05
CA SER A 85 -38.41 33.01 2.66
C SER A 85 -38.74 32.01 3.77
N ASP A 86 -39.40 32.49 4.82
CA ASP A 86 -39.86 31.81 6.03
C ASP A 86 -38.78 31.87 7.13
N GLY A 87 -38.78 32.86 8.02
CA GLY A 87 -39.76 33.15 9.11
C GLY A 87 -38.98 32.98 10.44
N ASP A 88 -39.25 33.55 11.60
CA ASP A 88 -40.28 34.42 12.16
C ASP A 88 -39.77 34.80 13.57
N ASP A 89 -40.19 35.95 14.10
CA ASP A 89 -40.38 36.35 15.51
C ASP A 89 -39.47 35.82 16.65
N SER A 90 -38.84 36.75 17.38
CA SER A 90 -39.03 36.88 18.83
C SER A 90 -38.58 38.27 19.32
N ASP A 91 -39.45 38.86 20.12
CA ASP A 91 -39.27 40.01 20.99
C ASP A 91 -38.07 39.86 21.94
N ASP A 92 -37.47 40.98 22.35
CA ASP A 92 -37.34 41.36 23.77
C ASP A 92 -36.38 42.57 23.93
N ASP A 93 -36.94 43.56 24.63
CA ASP A 93 -36.35 44.48 25.61
C ASP A 93 -35.46 45.66 25.17
N ASP A 94 -36.11 46.83 25.28
CA ASP A 94 -35.57 48.13 25.66
C ASP A 94 -34.69 48.04 26.93
N ASP A 95 -33.54 48.71 26.95
CA ASP A 95 -33.09 49.42 28.16
C ASP A 95 -32.09 50.53 27.80
N ASP A 96 -32.46 51.74 28.22
CA ASP A 96 -31.71 52.98 28.14
C ASP A 96 -30.66 53.05 29.26
N GLY A 97 -29.62 53.87 29.09
CA GLY A 97 -28.70 54.25 30.18
C GLY A 97 -27.34 54.68 29.64
N ASP A 98 -27.19 55.93 29.22
CA ASP A 98 -26.79 57.09 30.04
C ASP A 98 -25.35 57.02 30.61
N GLU A 99 -24.58 58.01 30.13
CA GLU A 99 -23.83 59.00 30.93
C GLU A 99 -22.41 58.73 31.49
N GLU A 100 -21.63 59.82 31.33
CA GLU A 100 -20.43 60.34 32.02
C GLU A 100 -19.08 59.64 31.72
N GLU A 101 -18.11 60.31 31.09
CA GLU A 101 -17.27 61.41 31.63
C GLU A 101 -16.65 61.04 32.98
N ASP A 102 -15.32 60.86 33.03
CA ASP A 102 -14.50 61.70 33.90
C ASP A 102 -13.00 61.42 33.77
N ASP A 103 -12.30 62.54 33.81
CA ASP A 103 -10.87 62.75 33.85
C ASP A 103 -10.23 62.17 35.13
N ASN A 104 -8.95 61.80 35.07
CA ASN A 104 -7.96 62.50 35.89
C ASN A 104 -6.51 62.08 35.64
N ASP A 105 -5.71 63.13 35.79
CA ASP A 105 -4.28 63.31 35.62
C ASP A 105 -3.41 62.71 36.73
N GLU A 106 -2.12 63.06 36.63
CA GLU A 106 -1.05 63.13 37.63
C GLU A 106 -0.15 61.88 37.65
N GLU A 107 1.09 61.96 37.14
CA GLU A 107 2.27 62.66 37.72
C GLU A 107 2.47 62.23 39.19
N GLU A 108 3.63 61.81 39.68
CA GLU A 108 4.95 62.42 39.54
C GLU A 108 6.00 61.44 40.14
N ASP A 109 7.25 61.86 39.98
CA ASP A 109 8.51 61.21 40.36
C ASP A 109 8.70 60.92 41.87
N ASP A 110 9.66 60.04 42.19
CA ASP A 110 10.70 60.38 43.18
C ASP A 110 11.84 59.34 43.21
N ASP A 111 13.03 59.86 42.94
CA ASP A 111 14.33 59.30 43.30
C ASP A 111 14.46 59.12 44.83
N ASP A 112 15.27 58.16 45.33
CA ASP A 112 16.40 58.49 46.21
C ASP A 112 17.26 57.25 46.58
N ASP A 113 18.53 57.60 46.76
CA ASP A 113 19.81 57.02 47.12
C ASP A 113 19.87 55.95 48.25
N GLY A 114 21.07 55.36 48.41
CA GLY A 114 21.65 55.59 49.74
C GLY A 114 22.20 54.46 50.59
N THR A 115 22.92 53.49 50.02
CA THR A 115 24.13 52.89 50.62
C THR A 115 24.10 51.96 51.87
N ARG A 116 24.95 50.93 51.73
CA ARG A 116 25.96 50.37 52.68
C ARG A 116 25.60 49.28 53.70
N ARG A 117 26.13 48.09 53.34
CA ARG A 117 26.97 47.14 54.12
C ARG A 117 26.34 46.46 55.35
N THR A 118 26.31 45.12 55.33
CA THR A 118 27.28 44.29 56.08
C THR A 118 27.18 42.81 55.70
N ARG A 119 28.27 42.10 56.01
CA ARG A 119 28.66 40.76 55.60
C ARG A 119 27.86 39.68 56.34
N SER A 120 27.21 38.75 55.64
CA SER A 120 26.97 37.34 56.05
C SER A 120 25.93 36.67 55.15
N ALA A 121 26.32 36.11 53.98
CA ALA A 121 25.40 35.25 53.21
C ALA A 121 26.06 34.31 52.17
N THR A 122 27.37 34.08 52.21
CA THR A 122 28.08 33.38 51.12
C THR A 122 28.07 31.85 51.20
N ALA A 123 27.30 31.24 52.12
CA ALA A 123 27.19 29.78 52.24
C ALA A 123 25.80 29.19 51.91
N LYS A 124 24.73 30.00 51.84
CA LYS A 124 23.35 29.52 51.54
C LYS A 124 22.88 29.76 50.09
N LYS A 125 23.52 30.64 49.31
CA LYS A 125 23.12 30.94 47.92
C LYS A 125 23.63 29.94 46.87
N LYS A 126 24.70 29.17 47.16
CA LYS A 126 25.26 28.18 46.21
C LYS A 126 24.43 26.88 46.11
N THR A 127 23.62 26.57 47.12
CA THR A 127 22.77 25.37 47.14
C THR A 127 21.43 25.59 46.46
N GLN A 128 20.87 26.81 46.50
CA GLN A 128 19.63 27.15 45.79
C GLN A 128 19.85 27.44 44.29
N ALA A 129 21.02 27.93 43.88
CA ALA A 129 21.36 28.09 42.46
C ALA A 129 21.53 26.74 41.74
N LYS A 130 22.19 25.75 42.37
CA LYS A 130 22.31 24.39 41.80
C LYS A 130 20.99 23.61 41.80
N ALA A 131 20.06 23.92 42.71
CA ALA A 131 18.72 23.33 42.72
C ALA A 131 17.81 23.94 41.64
N LYS A 132 17.88 25.25 41.37
CA LYS A 132 17.17 25.89 40.24
C LYS A 132 17.75 25.46 38.88
N GLU A 133 19.07 25.31 38.77
CA GLU A 133 19.72 24.83 37.53
C GLU A 133 19.48 23.33 37.26
N LYS A 134 19.34 22.49 38.30
CA LYS A 134 18.88 21.10 38.14
C LYS A 134 17.37 21.00 37.85
N LYS A 135 16.54 21.94 38.32
CA LYS A 135 15.10 21.96 38.00
C LYS A 135 14.82 22.45 36.57
N THR A 136 15.64 23.34 36.01
CA THR A 136 15.56 23.72 34.58
C THR A 136 16.17 22.66 33.66
N LYS A 137 17.26 21.98 34.06
CA LYS A 137 17.81 20.85 33.29
C LYS A 137 16.97 19.56 33.36
N ALA A 138 16.14 19.35 34.39
CA ALA A 138 15.24 18.20 34.48
C ALA A 138 13.85 18.42 33.84
N LYS A 139 13.53 19.66 33.41
CA LYS A 139 12.31 20.00 32.65
C LYS A 139 12.55 20.11 31.14
N ALA A 140 13.79 19.97 30.67
CA ALA A 140 14.15 19.66 29.27
C ALA A 140 13.81 18.20 28.94
N LYS A 141 12.56 17.82 29.23
CA LYS A 141 11.98 16.50 28.99
C LYS A 141 11.51 16.49 27.55
N ALA A 142 12.43 16.25 26.61
CA ALA A 142 12.20 16.02 25.18
C ALA A 142 10.87 16.62 24.67
N SER A 143 10.78 17.96 24.60
CA SER A 143 9.67 18.59 23.89
C SER A 143 9.70 18.04 22.47
N LYS A 144 8.59 17.45 22.03
CA LYS A 144 8.49 16.89 20.68
C LYS A 144 8.78 18.04 19.71
N LYS A 145 9.75 17.85 18.80
CA LYS A 145 10.08 18.91 17.83
C LYS A 145 8.87 19.09 16.92
N VAL A 146 8.22 20.24 17.04
CA VAL A 146 7.11 20.62 16.17
C VAL A 146 7.70 21.26 14.91
N VAL A 147 7.11 20.94 13.77
CA VAL A 147 7.43 21.55 12.48
C VAL A 147 6.12 22.00 11.84
N TRP A 148 6.06 23.28 11.50
CA TRP A 148 4.99 23.83 10.69
C TRP A 148 5.33 23.68 9.21
N GLN A 149 4.34 23.30 8.41
CA GLN A 149 4.49 23.09 6.97
C GLN A 149 3.34 23.73 6.20
N TRP A 150 3.60 24.08 4.94
CA TRP A 150 2.60 24.60 4.01
C TRP A 150 2.55 23.80 2.71
N LEU A 151 1.39 23.79 2.08
CA LEU A 151 1.17 23.06 0.84
C LEU A 151 1.63 23.89 -0.36
N CYS A 152 2.72 23.47 -0.99
CA CYS A 152 3.23 24.04 -2.23
C CYS A 152 3.02 23.04 -3.38
N GLY A 153 1.97 23.28 -4.18
CA GLY A 153 1.54 22.35 -5.21
C GLY A 153 1.00 21.07 -4.57
N LYS A 154 1.72 19.95 -4.75
CA LYS A 154 1.39 18.64 -4.16
C LYS A 154 2.30 18.23 -3.00
N ARG A 155 3.21 19.11 -2.55
CA ARG A 155 4.22 18.79 -1.52
C ARG A 155 4.05 19.68 -0.29
N TRP A 156 4.21 19.09 0.89
CA TRP A 156 4.32 19.82 2.14
C TRP A 156 5.76 20.31 2.33
N VAL A 157 5.93 21.62 2.46
CA VAL A 157 7.23 22.27 2.62
C VAL A 157 7.29 22.85 4.03
N ALA A 158 8.37 22.57 4.77
CA ALA A 158 8.56 23.15 6.09
C ALA A 158 8.82 24.66 6.00
N TYR A 159 8.32 25.40 6.97
CA TYR A 159 8.73 26.80 7.15
C TYR A 159 10.18 26.87 7.66
N ASN A 160 10.77 28.07 7.57
CA ASN A 160 12.08 28.33 8.17
C ASN A 160 11.98 28.17 9.70
N PRO A 161 13.02 27.66 10.39
CA PRO A 161 13.04 27.55 11.86
C PRO A 161 12.52 28.78 12.64
N ASP A 162 12.86 30.00 12.21
CA ASP A 162 12.40 31.22 12.90
C ASP A 162 10.88 31.41 12.73
N ASP A 163 10.37 31.17 11.53
CA ASP A 163 8.93 31.22 11.24
C ASP A 163 8.17 30.10 11.96
N ILE A 164 8.77 28.91 12.10
CA ILE A 164 8.18 27.80 12.86
C ILE A 164 8.00 28.20 14.32
N THR A 165 8.99 28.89 14.90
CA THR A 165 8.93 29.36 16.29
C THR A 165 7.80 30.37 16.44
N LEU A 166 7.74 31.37 15.55
CA LEU A 166 6.67 32.36 15.54
C LEU A 166 5.26 31.74 15.43
N LEU A 167 5.09 30.76 14.53
CA LEU A 167 3.81 30.07 14.34
C LEU A 167 3.44 29.17 15.51
N GLU A 168 4.43 28.52 16.11
CA GLU A 168 4.20 27.65 17.26
C GLU A 168 3.83 28.47 18.49
N ASP A 169 4.51 29.58 18.75
CA ASP A 169 4.23 30.45 19.89
C ASP A 169 2.78 30.95 19.84
N ALA A 170 2.37 31.58 18.73
CA ALA A 170 1.00 32.06 18.51
C ALA A 170 -0.05 30.93 18.67
N PHE A 171 0.22 29.76 18.11
CA PHE A 171 -0.68 28.61 18.24
C PHE A 171 -0.78 28.09 19.69
N THR A 172 0.34 28.07 20.42
CA THR A 172 0.36 27.60 21.82
C THR A 172 -0.22 28.61 22.80
N ASP A 173 -0.17 29.89 22.45
CA ASP A 173 -0.80 30.98 23.20
C ASP A 173 -2.34 31.00 22.99
N GLY A 174 -2.84 30.16 22.09
CA GLY A 174 -4.27 29.99 21.83
C GLY A 174 -4.84 31.04 20.89
N GLU A 175 -4.01 31.69 20.08
CA GLU A 175 -4.48 32.59 19.04
C GLU A 175 -5.24 31.79 17.97
N ASP A 176 -6.39 32.31 17.53
CA ASP A 176 -7.14 31.74 16.40
C ASP A 176 -6.53 32.17 15.05
N GLU A 177 -5.89 33.34 15.02
CA GLU A 177 -5.30 33.94 13.82
C GLU A 177 -4.02 34.71 14.15
N LEU A 178 -2.97 34.52 13.35
CA LEU A 178 -1.73 35.32 13.40
C LEU A 178 -1.57 36.17 12.12
N ARG A 179 -1.39 37.48 12.30
CA ARG A 179 -1.03 38.42 11.21
C ARG A 179 0.41 38.86 11.35
N THR A 180 1.23 38.66 10.32
CA THR A 180 2.66 38.99 10.42
C THR A 180 3.30 39.36 9.08
N LYS A 181 4.26 40.30 9.16
CA LYS A 181 5.20 40.66 8.10
C LYS A 181 6.62 40.15 8.38
N LYS A 182 6.81 39.42 9.49
CA LYS A 182 8.12 38.99 10.03
C LYS A 182 8.55 37.61 9.53
N LEU A 183 7.97 37.12 8.43
CA LEU A 183 8.36 35.82 7.86
C LEU A 183 9.69 35.91 7.11
N SER A 184 10.47 34.84 7.15
CA SER A 184 11.77 34.75 6.48
C SER A 184 11.67 34.78 4.95
N PHE A 185 10.48 34.50 4.40
CA PHE A 185 10.21 34.37 2.97
C PHE A 185 9.13 35.38 2.52
N GLY A 186 9.36 36.64 2.81
CA GLY A 186 8.52 37.74 2.32
C GLY A 186 9.35 38.97 2.06
N ASN A 187 8.88 39.84 1.16
CA ASN A 187 9.33 41.22 1.27
C ASN A 187 8.75 41.76 2.60
N LYS A 188 9.44 42.71 3.26
CA LYS A 188 8.98 43.26 4.55
C LYS A 188 7.64 44.02 4.47
N ARG A 189 7.03 44.12 3.28
CA ARG A 189 5.78 44.84 3.02
C ARG A 189 4.57 43.91 2.98
N THR A 190 4.74 42.67 2.49
CA THR A 190 3.67 41.67 2.36
C THR A 190 3.27 41.13 3.72
N GLU A 191 2.03 41.36 4.10
CA GLU A 191 1.41 40.74 5.27
C GLU A 191 0.93 39.32 4.94
N TYR A 192 1.11 38.39 5.87
CA TYR A 192 0.53 37.07 5.81
C TYR A 192 -0.40 36.85 7.00
N VAL A 193 -1.54 36.22 6.72
CA VAL A 193 -2.56 35.85 7.71
C VAL A 193 -2.57 34.33 7.85
N PHE A 194 -2.34 33.82 9.05
CA PHE A 194 -2.41 32.41 9.38
C PHE A 194 -3.65 32.16 10.22
N ASP A 195 -4.64 31.46 9.67
CA ASP A 195 -5.87 31.07 10.36
C ASP A 195 -5.68 29.63 10.87
N PHE A 196 -5.52 29.48 12.19
CA PHE A 196 -5.23 28.20 12.84
C PHE A 196 -6.47 27.31 12.98
N LEU A 197 -7.68 27.89 12.97
CA LEU A 197 -8.93 27.14 12.96
C LEU A 197 -9.16 26.45 11.62
N LYS A 198 -8.92 27.19 10.51
CA LYS A 198 -9.04 26.67 9.14
C LYS A 198 -7.78 25.96 8.66
N MET A 199 -6.67 26.08 9.40
CA MET A 199 -5.36 25.60 9.02
C MET A 199 -4.95 26.10 7.62
N THR A 200 -5.02 27.42 7.44
CA THR A 200 -4.65 28.09 6.17
C THR A 200 -3.73 29.29 6.37
N GLN A 201 -2.87 29.55 5.39
CA GLN A 201 -2.09 30.78 5.24
C GLN A 201 -2.62 31.57 4.02
N THR A 202 -2.84 32.87 4.19
CA THR A 202 -3.26 33.80 3.14
C THR A 202 -2.18 34.86 2.93
N ASN A 203 -1.75 35.07 1.69
CA ASN A 203 -0.85 36.16 1.32
C ASN A 203 -1.68 37.44 1.07
N GLY A 204 -1.39 38.52 1.81
CA GLY A 204 -2.17 39.76 1.79
C GLY A 204 -2.14 40.50 0.44
N ASP A 205 -1.03 40.40 -0.30
CA ASP A 205 -0.89 41.10 -1.59
C ASP A 205 -1.63 40.37 -2.72
N THR A 206 -1.61 39.04 -2.70
CA THR A 206 -2.13 38.20 -3.81
C THR A 206 -3.46 37.51 -3.49
N SER A 207 -3.92 37.61 -2.25
CA SER A 207 -5.08 36.85 -1.72
C SER A 207 -4.96 35.32 -1.91
N LYS A 208 -3.76 34.80 -2.19
CA LYS A 208 -3.55 33.37 -2.40
C LYS A 208 -3.58 32.62 -1.07
N VAL A 209 -4.49 31.66 -0.96
CA VAL A 209 -4.65 30.80 0.21
C VAL A 209 -3.93 29.47 0.02
N ARG A 210 -3.26 28.99 1.07
CA ARG A 210 -2.56 27.69 1.09
C ARG A 210 -2.87 26.95 2.39
N SER A 211 -3.02 25.64 2.32
CA SER A 211 -3.17 24.82 3.53
C SER A 211 -1.87 24.78 4.32
N ILE A 212 -1.97 24.85 5.64
CA ILE A 212 -0.87 24.64 6.58
C ILE A 212 -1.15 23.42 7.44
N ARG A 213 -0.10 22.86 8.05
CA ARG A 213 -0.23 21.80 9.05
C ARG A 213 0.85 21.88 10.11
N ARG A 214 0.49 21.49 11.33
CA ARG A 214 1.39 21.27 12.45
C ARG A 214 1.76 19.80 12.53
N ALA A 215 3.02 19.46 12.30
CA ALA A 215 3.52 18.09 12.39
C ALA A 215 4.42 17.95 13.63
N THR A 216 4.17 16.92 14.46
CA THR A 216 5.09 16.56 15.55
C THR A 216 6.06 15.50 15.03
N PHE A 217 7.33 15.87 14.87
CA PHE A 217 8.38 14.91 14.57
C PHE A 217 8.87 14.34 15.90
N GLU A 218 8.58 13.06 16.16
CA GLU A 218 9.21 12.34 17.28
C GLU A 218 10.71 12.06 17.04
N ARG A 219 11.28 12.50 15.91
CA ARG A 219 12.71 12.47 15.64
C ARG A 219 13.08 13.39 14.47
N GLU A 220 14.14 14.17 14.61
CA GLU A 220 14.74 14.85 13.46
C GLU A 220 15.20 13.83 12.40
N PRO A 221 14.97 14.09 11.11
CA PRO A 221 15.69 13.40 10.06
C PRO A 221 17.11 13.99 10.05
N SER A 222 18.00 13.44 10.88
CA SER A 222 19.43 13.60 10.63
C SER A 222 19.70 12.95 9.28
N GLY A 223 20.04 13.78 8.28
CA GLY A 223 20.16 13.44 6.86
C GLY A 223 21.26 12.42 6.50
N THR A 224 21.61 11.52 7.41
CA THR A 224 22.59 10.45 7.22
C THR A 224 22.19 9.13 7.86
N ASP A 225 21.04 9.02 8.56
CA ASP A 225 20.72 7.88 9.44
C ASP A 225 19.36 7.18 9.17
N ASP A 226 18.70 7.48 8.04
CA ASP A 226 17.42 6.87 7.64
C ASP A 226 17.50 5.37 7.32
N GLU A 227 18.71 4.80 7.23
CA GLU A 227 18.91 3.36 6.96
C GLU A 227 18.52 2.44 8.13
N VAL A 228 18.35 2.98 9.34
CA VAL A 228 18.14 2.15 10.55
C VAL A 228 16.70 2.26 11.09
N GLY A 229 15.86 3.09 10.48
CA GLY A 229 14.52 3.44 10.99
C GLY A 229 13.60 2.22 11.12
N TYR A 230 13.39 1.45 10.06
CA TYR A 230 12.42 0.35 10.07
C TYR A 230 12.89 -0.83 10.94
N ALA A 231 14.17 -1.21 10.88
CA ALA A 231 14.71 -2.26 11.74
C ALA A 231 14.74 -1.85 13.24
N LYS A 232 15.06 -0.58 13.56
CA LYS A 232 14.91 -0.07 14.94
C LYS A 232 13.45 0.12 15.33
N LEU A 233 12.53 0.46 14.43
CA LEU A 233 11.10 0.57 14.73
C LEU A 233 10.54 -0.81 15.09
N VAL A 234 10.84 -1.83 14.28
CA VAL A 234 10.49 -3.23 14.56
C VAL A 234 11.15 -3.71 15.86
N ARG A 235 12.45 -3.41 16.11
CA ARG A 235 13.14 -3.77 17.38
C ARG A 235 12.71 -2.96 18.61
N LYS A 236 12.35 -1.68 18.46
CA LYS A 236 11.97 -0.78 19.57
C LYS A 236 10.51 -1.02 19.96
N HIS A 237 9.63 -1.28 18.99
CA HIS A 237 8.23 -1.61 19.28
C HIS A 237 8.04 -3.05 19.78
N SER A 238 8.82 -4.02 19.30
CA SER A 238 8.84 -5.37 19.91
C SER A 238 9.29 -5.30 21.38
N LYS A 239 10.29 -4.48 21.72
CA LYS A 239 10.73 -4.26 23.10
C LYS A 239 9.74 -3.44 23.95
N GLY A 240 9.11 -2.41 23.38
CA GLY A 240 8.15 -1.56 24.08
C GLY A 240 6.84 -2.27 24.46
N TRP A 241 6.42 -3.27 23.69
CA TRP A 241 5.25 -4.09 24.01
C TRP A 241 5.58 -5.23 24.98
N ALA A 242 6.78 -5.82 24.89
CA ALA A 242 7.23 -6.86 25.81
C ALA A 242 7.35 -6.38 27.27
N ALA A 243 7.50 -5.07 27.49
CA ALA A 243 7.61 -4.47 28.84
C ALA A 243 6.28 -4.42 29.61
N GLY A 244 5.15 -4.81 28.99
CA GLY A 244 3.84 -4.91 29.62
C GLY A 244 3.36 -6.36 29.78
N LYS A 245 4.21 -7.30 30.23
CA LYS A 245 3.78 -8.70 30.46
C LYS A 245 3.62 -9.02 31.94
N LYS A 246 2.36 -9.04 32.39
CA LYS A 246 1.89 -10.09 33.31
C LYS A 246 2.27 -11.45 32.72
N LYS A 247 2.62 -12.42 33.57
CA LYS A 247 2.89 -13.82 33.22
C LYS A 247 1.76 -14.40 32.37
N GLU A 248 1.83 -14.24 31.05
CA GLU A 248 1.04 -15.01 30.10
C GLU A 248 1.79 -16.31 29.79
N ASN A 249 1.05 -17.40 29.86
CA ASN A 249 1.50 -18.78 29.84
C ASN A 249 2.58 -19.08 28.79
N ASN A 250 3.52 -19.93 29.21
CA ASN A 250 4.52 -20.66 28.42
C ASN A 250 3.86 -21.58 27.35
N ASN A 251 3.04 -21.04 26.45
CA ASN A 251 2.69 -21.74 25.23
C ASN A 251 3.88 -21.63 24.27
N LYS A 252 4.92 -22.39 24.62
CA LYS A 252 6.19 -22.50 23.91
C LYS A 252 5.93 -22.89 22.45
N ASP A 253 6.49 -22.10 21.56
CA ASP A 253 6.88 -22.53 20.23
C ASP A 253 5.77 -23.15 19.36
N ARG A 254 4.63 -22.45 19.23
CA ARG A 254 3.89 -22.56 17.97
C ARG A 254 4.87 -22.16 16.88
N ALA A 255 5.42 -23.15 16.17
CA ALA A 255 6.35 -22.92 15.08
C ALA A 255 5.77 -21.83 14.19
N ILE A 256 6.52 -20.77 13.94
CA ILE A 256 6.08 -19.58 13.19
C ILE A 256 5.59 -19.93 11.77
N TRP A 257 5.86 -21.16 11.33
CA TRP A 257 5.40 -21.78 10.08
C TRP A 257 4.36 -22.89 10.23
N SER A 258 4.11 -23.37 11.45
CA SER A 258 2.87 -24.09 11.70
C SER A 258 1.76 -23.07 11.51
N LEU A 259 0.96 -23.22 10.47
CA LEU A 259 -0.19 -22.36 10.21
C LEU A 259 -1.28 -22.52 11.29
N GLY A 260 -0.94 -23.08 12.46
CA GLY A 260 -1.86 -23.78 13.35
C GLY A 260 -2.65 -24.84 12.58
N ASP A 261 -3.80 -25.20 13.15
CA ASP A 261 -4.82 -25.92 12.40
C ASP A 261 -5.33 -25.00 11.29
N LEU A 262 -5.14 -25.43 10.05
CA LEU A 262 -5.80 -24.82 8.92
C LEU A 262 -7.31 -25.13 9.02
N PRO A 263 -8.18 -24.17 8.66
CA PRO A 263 -9.60 -24.45 8.56
C PRO A 263 -9.85 -25.67 7.66
N PRO A 264 -10.92 -26.45 7.91
CA PRO A 264 -11.23 -27.62 7.09
C PRO A 264 -11.45 -27.21 5.63
N LYS A 265 -10.99 -28.06 4.71
CA LYS A 265 -11.19 -27.83 3.28
C LYS A 265 -12.68 -27.77 2.94
N LEU A 266 -12.99 -27.02 1.89
CA LEU A 266 -14.34 -26.90 1.36
C LEU A 266 -14.82 -28.26 0.83
N GLY A 267 -16.07 -28.62 1.13
CA GLY A 267 -16.67 -29.85 0.63
C GLY A 267 -16.94 -29.80 -0.88
N ALA A 268 -16.93 -30.97 -1.54
CA ALA A 268 -17.12 -31.08 -2.99
C ALA A 268 -18.42 -30.42 -3.50
N ARG A 269 -19.52 -30.52 -2.73
CA ARG A 269 -20.79 -29.87 -3.05
C ARG A 269 -20.66 -28.35 -3.14
N GLU A 270 -19.96 -27.75 -2.19
CA GLU A 270 -19.77 -26.29 -2.14
C GLU A 270 -18.79 -25.82 -3.23
N ILE A 271 -17.74 -26.60 -3.53
CA ILE A 271 -16.86 -26.33 -4.68
C ILE A 271 -17.66 -26.32 -5.99
N LYS A 272 -18.53 -27.32 -6.20
CA LYS A 272 -19.41 -27.39 -7.39
C LYS A 272 -20.39 -26.22 -7.45
N TYR A 273 -20.97 -25.84 -6.31
CA TYR A 273 -21.84 -24.67 -6.21
C TYR A 273 -21.10 -23.38 -6.60
N GLN A 274 -19.92 -23.12 -6.03
CA GLN A 274 -19.14 -21.92 -6.33
C GLN A 274 -18.66 -21.88 -7.78
N ALA A 275 -18.33 -23.03 -8.37
CA ALA A 275 -17.98 -23.12 -9.79
C ALA A 275 -19.18 -22.78 -10.69
N ALA A 276 -20.38 -23.22 -10.32
CA ALA A 276 -21.61 -22.90 -11.05
C ALA A 276 -21.97 -21.41 -11.01
N LEU A 277 -21.55 -20.67 -9.97
CA LEU A 277 -21.67 -19.21 -9.93
C LEU A 277 -20.71 -18.49 -10.88
N GLY A 278 -19.69 -19.18 -11.39
CA GLY A 278 -18.68 -18.62 -12.29
C GLY A 278 -17.76 -17.57 -11.65
N ALA A 279 -17.11 -16.79 -12.53
CA ALA A 279 -16.15 -15.77 -12.17
C ALA A 279 -16.73 -14.76 -11.17
N GLN A 280 -16.03 -14.54 -10.06
CA GLN A 280 -16.47 -13.72 -8.92
C GLN A 280 -16.86 -12.29 -9.34
N SER A 281 -16.08 -11.67 -10.22
CA SER A 281 -16.28 -10.32 -10.73
C SER A 281 -17.43 -10.21 -11.72
N ARG A 282 -17.94 -11.34 -12.24
CA ARG A 282 -19.05 -11.39 -13.22
C ARG A 282 -20.41 -11.68 -12.58
N ARG A 283 -20.43 -12.10 -11.30
CA ARG A 283 -21.66 -12.42 -10.56
C ARG A 283 -22.55 -11.18 -10.49
N SER A 284 -23.73 -11.27 -11.10
CA SER A 284 -24.72 -10.17 -11.22
C SER A 284 -24.14 -8.83 -11.69
N GLN A 285 -23.08 -8.84 -12.50
CA GLN A 285 -22.38 -7.65 -12.98
C GLN A 285 -22.22 -7.67 -14.50
N ARG A 286 -22.44 -6.52 -15.16
CA ARG A 286 -22.21 -6.36 -16.60
C ARG A 286 -20.71 -6.35 -16.92
N LEU A 287 -20.34 -6.77 -18.13
CA LEU A 287 -18.95 -6.67 -18.59
C LEU A 287 -18.69 -5.23 -18.98
N ASP A 288 -18.05 -4.47 -18.10
CA ASP A 288 -17.67 -3.09 -18.39
C ASP A 288 -16.33 -2.76 -17.76
N TYR A 289 -15.29 -2.65 -18.60
CA TYR A 289 -13.96 -2.25 -18.17
C TYR A 289 -13.83 -0.73 -17.98
N GLY A 290 -14.86 0.05 -18.33
CA GLY A 290 -14.77 1.51 -18.38
C GLY A 290 -13.98 2.01 -19.59
N SER A 291 -14.09 3.31 -19.89
CA SER A 291 -13.46 3.93 -21.06
C SER A 291 -11.93 3.85 -21.02
N ALA A 292 -11.32 4.10 -19.85
CA ALA A 292 -9.86 4.14 -19.70
C ALA A 292 -9.18 2.81 -20.10
N ILE A 293 -9.75 1.67 -19.71
CA ILE A 293 -9.22 0.35 -20.07
C ILE A 293 -9.58 0.00 -21.50
N ARG A 294 -10.82 0.30 -21.96
CA ARG A 294 -11.24 0.02 -23.34
C ARG A 294 -10.39 0.70 -24.40
N SER A 295 -9.89 1.91 -24.12
CA SER A 295 -9.04 2.65 -25.05
C SER A 295 -7.58 2.17 -25.08
N HIS A 296 -7.20 1.17 -24.27
CA HIS A 296 -5.82 0.68 -24.19
C HIS A 296 -5.75 -0.83 -24.44
N ALA A 297 -5.37 -1.24 -25.66
CA ALA A 297 -5.41 -2.63 -26.11
C ALA A 297 -4.73 -3.62 -25.14
N HIS A 298 -3.52 -3.31 -24.69
CA HIS A 298 -2.79 -4.12 -23.70
C HIS A 298 -3.54 -4.27 -22.37
N ALA A 299 -4.13 -3.18 -21.86
CA ALA A 299 -4.84 -3.21 -20.59
C ALA A 299 -6.14 -4.01 -20.68
N LYS A 300 -6.84 -3.88 -21.82
CA LYS A 300 -8.00 -4.74 -22.14
C LYS A 300 -7.61 -6.21 -22.14
N SER A 301 -6.52 -6.58 -22.82
CA SER A 301 -6.00 -7.96 -22.83
C SER A 301 -5.68 -8.48 -21.42
N CYS A 302 -5.05 -7.65 -20.59
CA CYS A 302 -4.80 -7.98 -19.18
C CYS A 302 -6.11 -8.28 -18.42
N PHE A 303 -7.15 -7.44 -18.59
CA PHE A 303 -8.45 -7.63 -17.94
C PHE A 303 -9.18 -8.88 -18.44
N ASP A 304 -9.14 -9.14 -19.74
CA ASP A 304 -9.69 -10.35 -20.35
C ASP A 304 -9.03 -11.59 -19.70
N LYS A 305 -7.69 -11.59 -19.55
CA LYS A 305 -6.96 -12.70 -18.93
C LYS A 305 -7.23 -12.86 -17.43
N MET A 306 -7.41 -11.75 -16.70
CA MET A 306 -7.82 -11.81 -15.28
C MET A 306 -9.20 -12.49 -15.13
N LEU A 307 -10.16 -12.16 -15.99
CA LEU A 307 -11.49 -12.80 -15.95
C LEU A 307 -11.46 -14.27 -16.37
N GLU A 308 -10.63 -14.63 -17.35
CA GLU A 308 -10.39 -16.03 -17.72
C GLU A 308 -9.85 -16.84 -16.53
N ASN A 309 -8.87 -16.29 -15.81
CA ASN A 309 -8.35 -16.90 -14.59
C ASN A 309 -9.44 -17.08 -13.52
N GLU A 310 -10.32 -16.09 -13.33
CA GLU A 310 -11.44 -16.22 -12.41
C GLU A 310 -12.40 -17.33 -12.81
N ALA A 311 -12.76 -17.41 -14.09
CA ALA A 311 -13.65 -18.47 -14.58
C ALA A 311 -13.06 -19.85 -14.29
N ARG A 312 -11.79 -20.04 -14.63
CA ARG A 312 -11.04 -21.28 -14.43
C ARG A 312 -10.88 -21.69 -12.95
N LEU A 313 -10.85 -20.73 -12.02
CA LEU A 313 -10.59 -20.97 -10.60
C LEU A 313 -11.80 -20.74 -9.67
N SER A 314 -12.97 -20.39 -10.21
CA SER A 314 -14.17 -19.93 -9.49
C SER A 314 -14.69 -20.84 -8.36
N GLY A 315 -14.48 -22.16 -8.48
CA GLY A 315 -14.92 -23.16 -7.50
C GLY A 315 -14.22 -23.04 -6.14
N GLU A 316 -12.98 -23.49 -6.07
CA GLU A 316 -12.27 -23.63 -4.79
C GLU A 316 -11.62 -22.33 -4.28
N TRP A 317 -11.57 -21.29 -5.11
CA TRP A 317 -10.79 -20.08 -4.87
C TRP A 317 -11.68 -18.85 -4.78
N ALA A 318 -11.35 -17.95 -3.84
CA ALA A 318 -11.82 -16.58 -3.80
C ALA A 318 -10.77 -15.67 -4.45
N CYS A 319 -11.21 -14.68 -5.22
CA CYS A 319 -10.32 -13.77 -5.95
C CYS A 319 -10.25 -12.40 -5.27
N PHE A 320 -9.06 -11.81 -5.23
CA PHE A 320 -8.79 -10.46 -4.74
C PHE A 320 -7.88 -9.73 -5.72
N TYR A 321 -7.99 -8.41 -5.76
CA TYR A 321 -7.17 -7.56 -6.62
C TYR A 321 -6.46 -6.50 -5.80
N HIS A 322 -5.13 -6.49 -5.84
CA HIS A 322 -4.32 -5.44 -5.25
C HIS A 322 -3.75 -4.56 -6.35
N SER A 323 -4.18 -3.31 -6.42
CA SER A 323 -3.59 -2.30 -7.29
C SER A 323 -2.40 -1.64 -6.60
N TYR A 324 -1.28 -1.53 -7.30
CA TYR A 324 -0.07 -0.87 -6.80
C TYR A 324 0.69 -0.17 -7.93
N SER A 325 1.64 0.70 -7.58
CA SER A 325 2.67 1.17 -8.53
C SER A 325 4.07 0.97 -7.95
N PHE A 326 4.56 1.92 -7.16
CA PHE A 326 5.95 1.96 -6.69
C PHE A 326 6.34 0.81 -5.76
N ALA A 327 5.38 0.08 -5.19
CA ALA A 327 5.67 -1.14 -4.42
C ALA A 327 6.12 -2.33 -5.30
N ALA A 328 5.99 -2.23 -6.63
CA ALA A 328 6.27 -3.34 -7.54
C ALA A 328 7.67 -3.92 -7.37
N LEU A 329 8.70 -3.06 -7.38
CA LEU A 329 10.09 -3.51 -7.20
C LEU A 329 10.28 -4.24 -5.86
N LEU A 330 9.65 -3.78 -4.78
CA LEU A 330 9.76 -4.47 -3.48
C LEU A 330 9.18 -5.87 -3.54
N PHE A 331 8.04 -6.05 -4.23
CA PHE A 331 7.43 -7.38 -4.34
C PHE A 331 8.30 -8.31 -5.20
N GLU A 332 8.85 -7.79 -6.29
CA GLU A 332 9.72 -8.54 -7.19
C GLU A 332 11.03 -8.97 -6.51
N VAL A 333 11.65 -8.08 -5.72
CA VAL A 333 12.84 -8.42 -4.93
C VAL A 333 12.53 -9.47 -3.87
N GLN A 334 11.40 -9.36 -3.16
CA GLN A 334 11.00 -10.38 -2.18
C GLN A 334 10.76 -11.74 -2.85
N ALA A 335 10.20 -11.76 -4.06
CA ALA A 335 10.02 -12.99 -4.83
C ALA A 335 11.35 -13.60 -5.25
N ALA A 336 12.30 -12.80 -5.74
CA ALA A 336 13.63 -13.27 -6.13
C ALA A 336 14.43 -13.79 -4.92
N VAL A 337 14.39 -13.10 -3.77
CA VAL A 337 14.97 -13.62 -2.51
C VAL A 337 14.34 -14.96 -2.14
N ALA A 338 13.01 -15.08 -2.26
CA ALA A 338 12.33 -16.34 -2.00
C ALA A 338 12.70 -17.44 -3.02
N ALA A 339 13.00 -17.07 -4.27
CA ALA A 339 13.47 -18.01 -5.30
C ALA A 339 14.86 -18.55 -4.96
N VAL A 340 15.79 -17.68 -4.56
CA VAL A 340 17.14 -18.09 -4.13
C VAL A 340 17.06 -18.99 -2.90
N LEU A 341 16.36 -18.56 -1.85
CA LEU A 341 16.40 -19.20 -0.54
C LEU A 341 15.45 -20.40 -0.40
N PHE A 342 14.30 -20.37 -1.07
CA PHE A 342 13.20 -21.33 -0.84
C PHE A 342 12.66 -21.94 -2.13
N ARG A 343 13.32 -21.70 -3.28
CA ARG A 343 12.91 -22.20 -4.60
C ARG A 343 11.48 -21.82 -4.96
N PHE A 344 11.03 -20.67 -4.46
CA PHE A 344 9.78 -20.05 -4.90
C PHE A 344 9.86 -19.72 -6.39
N LYS A 345 8.80 -20.02 -7.14
CA LYS A 345 8.77 -19.78 -8.59
C LYS A 345 8.42 -18.32 -8.88
N SER A 346 9.40 -17.44 -8.73
CA SER A 346 9.21 -15.98 -8.85
C SER A 346 8.83 -15.51 -10.27
N THR A 347 9.11 -16.33 -11.28
CA THR A 347 8.68 -16.07 -12.67
C THR A 347 7.15 -16.05 -12.79
N TYR A 348 6.43 -16.90 -12.04
CA TYR A 348 4.96 -16.94 -12.07
C TYR A 348 4.29 -15.92 -11.14
N ALA A 349 4.96 -15.54 -10.04
CA ALA A 349 4.36 -14.72 -9.01
C ALA A 349 5.37 -13.86 -8.27
N THR A 350 4.88 -12.76 -7.73
CA THR A 350 5.59 -11.80 -6.91
C THR A 350 5.18 -12.02 -5.47
N LEU A 351 5.94 -11.51 -4.51
CA LEU A 351 5.67 -11.77 -3.11
C LEU A 351 5.45 -10.46 -2.35
N PRO A 352 4.22 -10.17 -1.89
CA PRO A 352 3.94 -8.93 -1.17
C PRO A 352 4.72 -8.80 0.13
N ARG A 353 4.92 -9.89 0.88
CA ARG A 353 5.65 -9.89 2.16
C ARG A 353 6.49 -11.14 2.30
N LEU A 354 7.72 -10.98 2.77
CA LEU A 354 8.66 -12.07 3.01
C LEU A 354 9.04 -12.23 4.48
N LEU A 355 9.28 -11.12 5.19
CA LEU A 355 9.78 -11.14 6.57
C LEU A 355 8.69 -11.61 7.54
N LEU A 356 9.02 -12.55 8.45
CA LEU A 356 8.06 -13.13 9.39
C LEU A 356 7.99 -12.42 10.73
N GLU A 357 9.02 -11.65 11.10
CA GLU A 357 9.04 -10.91 12.38
C GLU A 357 7.75 -10.08 12.60
N PRO A 358 7.22 -9.34 11.61
CA PRO A 358 5.97 -8.60 11.77
C PRO A 358 4.75 -9.48 12.11
N PHE A 359 4.73 -10.73 11.62
CA PHE A 359 3.62 -11.66 11.80
C PHE A 359 3.56 -12.30 13.19
N LYS A 360 4.64 -12.22 13.99
CA LYS A 360 4.60 -12.62 15.41
C LYS A 360 3.60 -11.79 16.23
N PHE A 361 3.29 -10.58 15.77
CA PHE A 361 2.35 -9.67 16.44
C PHE A 361 0.97 -9.66 15.75
N MET A 362 0.93 -9.89 14.44
CA MET A 362 -0.28 -9.91 13.63
C MET A 362 -0.21 -11.04 12.63
N GLY A 363 -0.58 -12.25 13.08
CA GLY A 363 -0.41 -13.46 12.28
C GLY A 363 -1.52 -13.67 11.25
N ASP A 364 -2.70 -13.12 11.51
CA ASP A 364 -3.91 -13.40 10.74
C ASP A 364 -4.87 -12.20 10.70
N ALA A 365 -5.99 -12.35 10.01
CA ALA A 365 -6.98 -11.29 9.84
C ALA A 365 -7.65 -10.91 11.18
N GLU A 366 -7.91 -11.88 12.06
CA GLU A 366 -8.52 -11.64 13.36
C GLU A 366 -7.61 -10.77 14.24
N ASP A 367 -6.32 -11.09 14.27
CA ASP A 367 -5.29 -10.31 14.95
C ASP A 367 -5.23 -8.87 14.46
N ILE A 368 -5.27 -8.67 13.14
CA ILE A 368 -5.25 -7.33 12.54
C ILE A 368 -6.51 -6.57 12.98
N MET A 369 -7.70 -7.17 12.85
CA MET A 369 -8.96 -6.53 13.23
C MET A 369 -8.99 -6.11 14.70
N LYS A 370 -8.51 -6.97 15.61
CA LYS A 370 -8.40 -6.66 17.06
C LYS A 370 -7.48 -5.48 17.33
N LYS A 371 -6.33 -5.44 16.65
CA LYS A 371 -5.29 -4.42 16.86
C LYS A 371 -5.50 -3.15 16.05
N PHE A 372 -6.43 -3.17 15.08
CA PHE A 372 -6.67 -2.05 14.16
C PHE A 372 -6.97 -0.73 14.87
N LYS A 373 -7.72 -0.78 15.98
CA LYS A 373 -8.04 0.41 16.80
C LYS A 373 -6.81 1.08 17.43
N LEU A 374 -5.70 0.36 17.54
CA LEU A 374 -4.43 0.85 18.10
C LEU A 374 -3.50 1.43 17.02
N MET A 375 -3.92 1.40 15.75
CA MET A 375 -3.13 1.85 14.61
C MET A 375 -3.42 3.31 14.29
N ARG A 376 -2.39 4.14 14.29
CA ARG A 376 -2.50 5.54 13.91
C ARG A 376 -2.39 5.63 12.40
N GLY A 377 -3.39 6.23 11.75
CA GLY A 377 -3.48 6.22 10.29
C GLY A 377 -4.03 4.92 9.70
N GLN A 378 -4.60 4.03 10.53
CA GLN A 378 -5.35 2.87 10.06
C GLN A 378 -4.49 1.94 9.20
N ASP A 379 -4.89 1.59 7.96
CA ASP A 379 -4.08 0.75 7.07
C ASP A 379 -2.84 1.46 6.47
N HIS A 380 -2.66 2.76 6.75
CA HIS A 380 -1.41 3.47 6.49
C HIS A 380 -0.37 3.28 7.59
N ASP A 381 -0.74 2.70 8.74
CA ASP A 381 0.20 2.39 9.81
C ASP A 381 1.28 1.43 9.31
N THR A 382 2.54 1.75 9.59
CA THR A 382 3.70 0.93 9.18
C THR A 382 3.60 -0.52 9.64
N ARG A 383 2.94 -0.78 10.79
CA ARG A 383 2.72 -2.14 11.30
C ARG A 383 1.73 -2.90 10.45
N PHE A 384 0.64 -2.25 10.03
CA PHE A 384 -0.32 -2.84 9.09
C PHE A 384 0.38 -3.15 7.76
N ARG A 385 1.08 -2.15 7.20
CA ARG A 385 1.82 -2.29 5.94
C ARG A 385 2.88 -3.38 6.01
N ALA A 386 3.42 -3.72 7.18
CA ALA A 386 4.38 -4.80 7.33
C ALA A 386 3.77 -6.21 7.13
N VAL A 387 2.45 -6.38 7.31
CA VAL A 387 1.79 -7.70 7.28
C VAL A 387 0.70 -7.85 6.22
N ALA A 388 0.05 -6.75 5.83
CA ALA A 388 -1.15 -6.79 5.01
C ALA A 388 -1.13 -5.80 3.84
N ILE A 389 -2.01 -6.06 2.87
CA ILE A 389 -2.27 -5.21 1.69
C ILE A 389 -3.75 -4.91 1.54
N SER A 390 -4.05 -3.80 0.86
CA SER A 390 -5.41 -3.39 0.51
C SER A 390 -5.83 -4.01 -0.81
N THR A 391 -7.01 -4.64 -0.84
CA THR A 391 -7.51 -5.34 -2.02
C THR A 391 -8.95 -4.96 -2.32
N THR A 392 -9.37 -5.11 -3.57
CA THR A 392 -10.77 -5.12 -3.97
C THR A 392 -11.23 -6.56 -4.17
N THR A 393 -12.52 -6.82 -3.94
CA THR A 393 -13.11 -8.16 -4.09
C THR A 393 -13.71 -8.38 -5.47
N SER A 394 -13.61 -7.43 -6.38
CA SER A 394 -14.07 -7.55 -7.77
C SER A 394 -13.24 -6.66 -8.67
N LEU A 395 -12.98 -7.15 -9.88
CA LEU A 395 -12.31 -6.44 -10.97
C LEU A 395 -13.21 -5.36 -11.58
N LEU A 396 -14.53 -5.63 -11.63
CA LEU A 396 -15.51 -4.82 -12.37
C LEU A 396 -16.29 -3.85 -11.46
N ALA A 397 -16.32 -4.13 -10.15
CA ALA A 397 -17.08 -3.33 -9.19
C ALA A 397 -16.50 -1.90 -9.06
N PRO A 398 -17.35 -0.86 -9.03
CA PRO A 398 -16.91 0.53 -8.94
C PRO A 398 -16.71 1.04 -7.51
N ASP A 399 -17.04 0.25 -6.49
CA ASP A 399 -17.35 0.75 -5.15
C ASP A 399 -16.16 0.79 -4.18
N SER A 400 -15.03 0.19 -4.56
CA SER A 400 -13.80 0.32 -3.78
C SER A 400 -13.19 1.72 -3.88
N GLU A 401 -12.36 2.10 -2.91
CA GLU A 401 -11.61 3.37 -2.94
C GLU A 401 -10.69 3.50 -4.17
N ALA A 402 -10.12 2.38 -4.62
CA ALA A 402 -9.25 2.32 -5.79
C ALA A 402 -9.76 1.23 -6.76
N PRO A 403 -10.86 1.49 -7.51
CA PRO A 403 -11.43 0.50 -8.43
C PRO A 403 -10.40 0.08 -9.47
N PRO A 404 -10.20 -1.22 -9.74
CA PRO A 404 -9.18 -1.70 -10.67
C PRO A 404 -9.23 -1.00 -12.03
N LYS A 405 -10.43 -0.82 -12.59
CA LYS A 405 -10.66 -0.10 -13.86
C LYS A 405 -10.22 1.36 -13.87
N ASN A 406 -10.14 2.00 -12.71
CA ASN A 406 -9.75 3.41 -12.58
C ASN A 406 -8.26 3.57 -12.30
N VAL A 407 -7.64 2.59 -11.63
CA VAL A 407 -6.26 2.74 -11.13
C VAL A 407 -5.25 1.80 -11.80
N PHE A 408 -5.68 0.86 -12.65
CA PHE A 408 -4.73 -0.09 -13.27
C PHE A 408 -3.65 0.61 -14.09
N LEU A 409 -3.99 1.64 -14.86
CA LEU A 409 -3.03 2.35 -15.72
C LEU A 409 -2.09 3.27 -14.91
N SER A 410 -2.63 4.03 -13.96
CA SER A 410 -1.85 4.98 -13.15
C SER A 410 -1.14 4.34 -11.95
N GLY A 411 -1.58 3.14 -11.57
CA GLY A 411 -1.29 2.52 -10.29
C GLY A 411 -1.91 3.24 -9.10
N TYR A 412 -1.63 2.69 -7.92
CA TYR A 412 -2.06 3.22 -6.63
C TYR A 412 -0.92 3.06 -5.62
N SER A 413 -0.46 4.14 -4.99
CA SER A 413 0.68 4.07 -4.06
C SER A 413 0.56 5.11 -2.96
N CYS A 414 1.17 4.80 -1.81
CA CYS A 414 1.33 5.75 -0.73
C CYS A 414 2.57 6.63 -0.98
N GLY A 415 2.46 7.93 -0.74
CA GLY A 415 3.56 8.90 -0.90
C GLY A 415 4.30 9.24 0.39
N ASP A 416 4.00 8.55 1.49
CA ASP A 416 4.47 8.81 2.85
C ASP A 416 5.60 7.87 3.29
N VAL A 417 6.28 7.20 2.35
CA VAL A 417 7.36 6.25 2.62
C VAL A 417 8.56 6.43 1.69
N SER A 418 9.75 6.10 2.20
CA SER A 418 10.96 5.96 1.39
C SER A 418 11.05 4.53 0.85
N PHE A 419 10.67 4.33 -0.41
CA PHE A 419 10.74 3.02 -1.06
C PHE A 419 12.17 2.46 -1.12
N LEU A 420 13.16 3.31 -1.41
CA LEU A 420 14.57 2.94 -1.35
C LEU A 420 15.00 2.51 0.05
N GLY A 421 14.56 3.23 1.10
CA GLY A 421 14.84 2.88 2.49
C GLY A 421 14.26 1.52 2.89
N ILE A 422 13.04 1.21 2.40
CA ILE A 422 12.41 -0.11 2.62
C ILE A 422 13.20 -1.20 1.90
N LEU A 423 13.62 -0.98 0.64
CA LEU A 423 14.44 -1.94 -0.11
C LEU A 423 15.75 -2.25 0.61
N LYS A 424 16.48 -1.22 1.04
CA LYS A 424 17.73 -1.40 1.80
C LYS A 424 17.50 -2.15 3.11
N THR A 425 16.41 -1.85 3.83
CA THR A 425 16.06 -2.57 5.06
C THR A 425 15.77 -4.04 4.79
N LEU A 426 15.08 -4.36 3.69
CA LEU A 426 14.84 -5.73 3.27
C LEU A 426 16.17 -6.47 3.02
N LEU A 427 17.09 -5.86 2.26
CA LEU A 427 18.41 -6.44 1.99
C LEU A 427 19.20 -6.71 3.28
N VAL A 428 19.23 -5.74 4.21
CA VAL A 428 19.86 -5.92 5.54
C VAL A 428 19.19 -7.06 6.31
N SER A 429 17.87 -7.17 6.26
CA SER A 429 17.12 -8.23 6.93
C SER A 429 17.42 -9.62 6.33
N CYS A 430 17.79 -9.67 5.06
CA CYS A 430 18.28 -10.86 4.38
C CYS A 430 19.79 -11.08 4.59
N HIS A 431 20.41 -10.43 5.58
CA HIS A 431 21.83 -10.54 5.92
C HIS A 431 22.79 -10.17 4.77
N VAL A 432 22.37 -9.34 3.81
CA VAL A 432 23.30 -8.74 2.85
C VAL A 432 24.33 -7.91 3.62
N PRO A 433 25.65 -8.10 3.37
CA PRO A 433 26.69 -7.34 4.07
C PRO A 433 26.46 -5.83 3.93
N LYS A 434 26.50 -5.08 5.04
CA LYS A 434 26.17 -3.63 5.06
C LYS A 434 26.92 -2.84 3.98
N LYS A 435 28.21 -3.14 3.77
CA LYS A 435 29.06 -2.49 2.76
C LYS A 435 28.57 -2.70 1.31
N ARG A 436 27.74 -3.70 1.04
CA ARG A 436 27.17 -4.06 -0.26
C ARG A 436 25.73 -3.60 -0.45
N VAL A 437 25.02 -3.19 0.61
CA VAL A 437 23.59 -2.86 0.54
C VAL A 437 23.32 -1.73 -0.45
N ASP A 438 24.11 -0.66 -0.37
CA ASP A 438 23.97 0.50 -1.27
C ASP A 438 24.26 0.17 -2.73
N SER A 439 25.34 -0.55 -2.99
CA SER A 439 25.71 -0.92 -4.36
C SER A 439 24.68 -1.87 -4.95
N LEU A 440 24.27 -2.90 -4.20
CA LEU A 440 23.28 -3.87 -4.63
C LEU A 440 21.91 -3.22 -4.87
N ALA A 441 21.47 -2.30 -4.02
CA ALA A 441 20.23 -1.57 -4.25
C ALA A 441 20.27 -0.78 -5.56
N LYS A 442 21.40 -0.13 -5.88
CA LYS A 442 21.59 0.57 -7.17
C LYS A 442 21.62 -0.41 -8.36
N GLU A 443 22.26 -1.55 -8.22
CA GLU A 443 22.30 -2.62 -9.23
C GLU A 443 20.88 -3.14 -9.52
N ILE A 444 20.07 -3.39 -8.48
CA ILE A 444 18.66 -3.79 -8.59
C ILE A 444 17.83 -2.71 -9.29
N VAL A 445 17.98 -1.44 -8.92
CA VAL A 445 17.25 -0.33 -9.56
C VAL A 445 17.62 -0.22 -11.04
N LYS A 446 18.91 -0.27 -11.38
CA LYS A 446 19.38 -0.24 -12.77
C LYS A 446 18.86 -1.43 -13.59
N LEU A 447 18.86 -2.62 -13.01
CA LEU A 447 18.29 -3.81 -13.63
C LEU A 447 16.79 -3.62 -13.90
N SER A 448 16.07 -3.03 -12.95
CA SER A 448 14.64 -2.76 -13.10
C SER A 448 14.34 -1.76 -14.22
N GLU A 449 15.16 -0.71 -14.36
CA GLU A 449 15.06 0.24 -15.47
C GLU A 449 15.26 -0.44 -16.83
N LYS A 450 16.25 -1.34 -16.93
CA LYS A 450 16.55 -2.09 -18.17
C LYS A 450 15.33 -2.86 -18.67
N HIS A 451 14.49 -3.37 -17.76
CA HIS A 451 13.30 -4.15 -18.09
C HIS A 451 12.01 -3.32 -18.12
N GLY A 452 12.08 -2.00 -17.99
CA GLY A 452 10.92 -1.11 -18.13
C GLY A 452 10.11 -0.86 -16.85
N LEU A 453 10.56 -1.33 -15.69
CA LEU A 453 9.84 -1.10 -14.43
C LEU A 453 9.99 0.37 -13.98
N ASP A 454 8.90 1.01 -13.52
CA ASP A 454 8.99 2.35 -12.93
C ASP A 454 9.66 2.29 -11.55
N VAL A 455 10.85 2.86 -11.47
CA VAL A 455 11.66 2.91 -10.24
C VAL A 455 11.98 4.34 -9.82
N SER A 456 11.14 5.30 -10.22
CA SER A 456 11.33 6.72 -9.92
C SER A 456 11.31 7.04 -8.42
N GLN A 457 10.60 6.25 -7.60
CA GLN A 457 10.62 6.38 -6.13
C GLN A 457 11.83 5.70 -5.47
N PHE A 458 12.68 5.03 -6.25
CA PHE A 458 13.93 4.41 -5.77
C PHE A 458 15.18 5.19 -6.21
N GLY A 459 15.00 6.37 -6.82
CA GLY A 459 16.07 7.18 -7.39
C GLY A 459 16.45 6.81 -8.82
N GLY A 460 15.69 5.94 -9.48
CA GLY A 460 15.84 5.62 -10.89
C GLY A 460 14.89 6.41 -11.81
N LYS A 461 14.70 5.90 -13.02
CA LYS A 461 13.84 6.49 -14.06
C LYS A 461 12.40 5.99 -13.96
N ARG A 462 11.48 6.79 -14.52
CA ARG A 462 10.11 6.36 -14.78
C ARG A 462 10.08 5.37 -15.94
N CYS A 463 9.07 4.51 -15.98
CA CYS A 463 8.80 3.68 -17.15
C CYS A 463 8.55 4.56 -18.39
N SER A 464 8.94 4.08 -19.58
CA SER A 464 8.83 4.85 -20.83
C SER A 464 7.37 5.11 -21.23
N SER A 465 6.47 4.16 -20.96
CA SER A 465 5.04 4.30 -21.22
C SER A 465 4.35 5.34 -20.31
N LYS A 466 4.97 5.70 -19.17
CA LYS A 466 4.38 6.50 -18.10
C LYS A 466 3.13 5.85 -17.48
N LEU A 467 2.98 4.53 -17.60
CA LEU A 467 1.90 3.73 -17.04
C LEU A 467 2.43 2.83 -15.90
N PRO A 468 2.75 3.38 -14.73
CA PRO A 468 3.46 2.66 -13.67
C PRO A 468 2.55 1.68 -12.89
N GLY A 469 1.33 1.46 -13.36
CA GLY A 469 0.34 0.69 -12.63
C GLY A 469 0.52 -0.81 -12.79
N HIS A 470 0.24 -1.52 -11.70
CA HIS A 470 0.28 -2.96 -11.61
C HIS A 470 -0.97 -3.49 -10.91
N MET A 471 -1.34 -4.72 -11.26
CA MET A 471 -2.38 -5.48 -10.59
C MET A 471 -1.84 -6.84 -10.16
N LEU A 472 -2.01 -7.16 -8.88
CA LEU A 472 -1.78 -8.49 -8.35
C LEU A 472 -3.15 -9.14 -8.15
N GLN A 473 -3.45 -10.13 -8.98
CA GLN A 473 -4.64 -10.97 -8.86
C GLN A 473 -4.32 -12.14 -7.93
N ILE A 474 -5.00 -12.21 -6.79
CA ILE A 474 -4.73 -13.16 -5.70
C ILE A 474 -5.91 -14.12 -5.60
N PHE A 475 -5.66 -15.40 -5.86
CA PHE A 475 -6.60 -16.49 -5.60
C PHE A 475 -6.23 -17.16 -4.28
N MET A 476 -7.08 -17.02 -3.28
CA MET A 476 -6.94 -17.68 -1.99
C MET A 476 -7.96 -18.80 -1.88
N LYS A 477 -7.57 -19.98 -1.37
CA LYS A 477 -8.53 -21.05 -1.09
C LYS A 477 -9.66 -20.53 -0.20
N ARG A 478 -10.92 -20.81 -0.56
CA ARG A 478 -12.09 -20.23 0.14
C ARG A 478 -12.10 -20.49 1.65
N HIS A 479 -11.67 -21.68 2.09
CA HIS A 479 -11.60 -22.03 3.51
C HIS A 479 -10.55 -21.21 4.30
N LEU A 480 -9.62 -20.53 3.62
CA LEU A 480 -8.61 -19.66 4.23
C LEU A 480 -9.03 -18.20 4.31
N VAL A 481 -10.13 -17.81 3.65
CA VAL A 481 -10.52 -16.40 3.48
C VAL A 481 -10.67 -15.71 4.83
N ASP A 482 -11.48 -16.23 5.75
CA ASP A 482 -11.70 -15.53 7.03
C ASP A 482 -10.49 -15.57 7.97
N LYS A 483 -9.54 -16.48 7.71
CA LYS A 483 -8.28 -16.53 8.45
C LYS A 483 -7.32 -15.45 7.98
N PHE A 484 -7.19 -15.21 6.68
CA PHE A 484 -6.18 -14.30 6.14
C PHE A 484 -6.73 -13.05 5.47
N ALA A 485 -8.05 -12.87 5.43
CA ALA A 485 -8.67 -11.68 4.86
C ALA A 485 -9.90 -11.25 5.66
N TYR A 486 -10.19 -9.96 5.64
CA TYR A 486 -11.40 -9.41 6.23
C TYR A 486 -12.00 -8.32 5.35
N ALA A 487 -13.32 -8.22 5.34
CA ALA A 487 -14.05 -7.16 4.65
C ALA A 487 -13.76 -5.79 5.29
N ALA A 488 -13.43 -4.80 4.47
CA ALA A 488 -13.04 -3.48 4.93
C ALA A 488 -13.79 -2.35 4.19
N LEU A 489 -13.93 -1.22 4.88
CA LEU A 489 -14.29 0.10 4.37
C LEU A 489 -13.01 0.87 3.97
N PRO A 490 -13.11 2.11 3.44
CA PRO A 490 -11.94 2.94 3.18
C PRO A 490 -10.98 3.01 4.36
N PHE A 491 -9.69 3.12 4.05
CA PHE A 491 -8.61 3.08 5.02
C PHE A 491 -8.55 1.82 5.90
N GLY A 492 -9.17 0.71 5.51
CA GLY A 492 -9.03 -0.59 6.16
C GLY A 492 -9.93 -0.81 7.39
N VAL A 493 -10.83 0.13 7.69
CA VAL A 493 -11.81 0.02 8.78
C VAL A 493 -12.67 -1.24 8.58
N VAL A 494 -12.88 -2.03 9.62
CA VAL A 494 -13.62 -3.30 9.52
C VAL A 494 -15.06 -3.08 9.07
N ASP A 495 -15.45 -3.71 7.97
CA ASP A 495 -16.82 -3.71 7.47
C ASP A 495 -17.63 -4.85 8.11
N LYS A 496 -18.25 -4.55 9.26
CA LYS A 496 -19.04 -5.53 10.02
C LYS A 496 -20.20 -6.14 9.22
N LYS A 497 -20.74 -5.45 8.21
CA LYS A 497 -21.90 -5.92 7.44
C LYS A 497 -21.55 -7.06 6.48
N ARG A 498 -20.30 -7.12 6.04
CA ARG A 498 -19.77 -8.16 5.15
C ARG A 498 -18.95 -9.23 5.88
N GLN A 499 -19.01 -9.30 7.22
CA GLN A 499 -18.36 -10.36 7.99
C GLN A 499 -19.31 -11.56 8.23
N PRO A 500 -18.81 -12.81 8.20
CA PRO A 500 -17.49 -13.21 7.71
C PRO A 500 -17.36 -12.98 6.19
N LEU A 501 -16.16 -12.59 5.76
CA LEU A 501 -15.90 -12.24 4.36
C LEU A 501 -16.18 -13.41 3.42
N SER A 502 -15.87 -14.65 3.81
CA SER A 502 -16.13 -15.85 3.01
C SER A 502 -17.61 -15.98 2.63
N LYS A 503 -18.53 -15.67 3.55
CA LYS A 503 -19.98 -15.69 3.32
C LYS A 503 -20.39 -14.61 2.34
N ALA A 504 -19.85 -13.40 2.48
CA ALA A 504 -20.12 -12.30 1.55
C ALA A 504 -19.65 -12.63 0.11
N LEU A 505 -18.51 -13.30 -0.03
CA LEU A 505 -17.97 -13.74 -1.33
C LEU A 505 -18.62 -15.01 -1.89
N GLY A 506 -19.36 -15.76 -1.05
CA GLY A 506 -19.97 -17.04 -1.42
C GLY A 506 -21.31 -16.92 -2.13
N GLY A 507 -21.95 -15.74 -2.11
CA GLY A 507 -23.27 -15.51 -2.69
C GLY A 507 -23.29 -15.42 -4.22
N ALA A 508 -24.49 -15.58 -4.77
CA ALA A 508 -24.77 -15.39 -6.20
C ALA A 508 -24.91 -13.92 -6.62
N GLY A 509 -25.11 -13.02 -5.65
CA GLY A 509 -25.28 -11.59 -5.90
C GLY A 509 -23.98 -10.88 -6.31
N PRO A 510 -24.05 -9.56 -6.57
CA PRO A 510 -22.89 -8.78 -6.97
C PRO A 510 -21.84 -8.78 -5.86
N VAL A 511 -20.63 -9.20 -6.21
CA VAL A 511 -19.48 -9.15 -5.31
C VAL A 511 -18.84 -7.77 -5.41
N MET A 512 -18.82 -7.06 -4.28
CA MET A 512 -18.45 -5.66 -4.19
C MET A 512 -17.66 -5.36 -2.91
N GLY A 513 -16.91 -4.28 -2.97
CA GLY A 513 -16.19 -3.69 -1.85
C GLY A 513 -14.71 -4.00 -1.83
N GLN A 514 -14.09 -3.59 -0.73
CA GLN A 514 -12.68 -3.82 -0.47
C GLN A 514 -12.48 -4.78 0.70
N ALA A 515 -11.31 -5.38 0.73
CA ALA A 515 -10.85 -6.27 1.78
C ALA A 515 -9.40 -5.90 2.13
N ARG A 516 -8.94 -6.39 3.28
CA ARG A 516 -7.52 -6.39 3.63
C ARG A 516 -7.08 -7.83 3.73
N VAL A 517 -5.92 -8.12 3.13
CA VAL A 517 -5.36 -9.48 3.09
C VAL A 517 -4.05 -9.50 3.88
N CYS A 518 -4.00 -10.33 4.91
CA CYS A 518 -2.80 -10.70 5.64
C CYS A 518 -1.92 -11.59 4.75
N CYS A 519 -0.79 -11.04 4.29
CA CYS A 519 0.10 -11.69 3.33
C CYS A 519 1.11 -12.60 4.03
N HIS A 520 0.64 -13.53 4.85
CA HIS A 520 1.52 -14.40 5.63
C HIS A 520 2.42 -15.27 4.71
N PRO A 521 3.76 -15.18 4.80
CA PRO A 521 4.67 -15.88 3.87
C PRO A 521 4.45 -17.39 3.82
N ALA A 522 4.15 -18.01 4.97
CA ALA A 522 3.86 -19.45 5.05
C ALA A 522 2.65 -19.92 4.23
N VAL A 523 1.76 -18.99 3.84
CA VAL A 523 0.63 -19.26 2.94
C VAL A 523 0.95 -18.81 1.52
N PHE A 524 1.46 -17.59 1.36
CA PHE A 524 1.68 -16.95 0.06
C PHE A 524 2.79 -17.59 -0.77
N MET A 525 3.72 -18.30 -0.13
CA MET A 525 4.75 -19.09 -0.81
C MET A 525 4.26 -20.47 -1.29
N ARG A 526 3.01 -20.84 -0.97
CA ARG A 526 2.43 -22.16 -1.28
C ARG A 526 1.34 -22.01 -2.34
N ALA A 527 1.69 -22.29 -3.59
CA ALA A 527 0.79 -22.16 -4.76
C ALA A 527 -0.49 -23.02 -4.69
N ASN A 528 -0.53 -24.03 -3.82
CA ASN A 528 -1.73 -24.83 -3.55
C ASN A 528 -2.67 -24.19 -2.51
N LEU A 529 -2.25 -23.15 -1.80
CA LEU A 529 -3.06 -22.40 -0.83
C LEU A 529 -3.41 -20.99 -1.34
N VAL A 530 -2.45 -20.31 -1.96
CA VAL A 530 -2.61 -19.01 -2.60
C VAL A 530 -1.92 -19.03 -3.96
N ARG A 531 -2.65 -18.69 -5.03
CA ARG A 531 -2.11 -18.46 -6.38
C ARG A 531 -2.14 -16.97 -6.68
N MET A 532 -1.14 -16.50 -7.40
CA MET A 532 -1.01 -15.09 -7.75
C MET A 532 -0.69 -14.97 -9.23
N PHE A 533 -1.27 -13.96 -9.86
CA PHE A 533 -0.96 -13.54 -11.23
C PHE A 533 -0.69 -12.04 -11.21
N ILE A 534 0.24 -11.59 -12.05
CA ILE A 534 0.67 -10.19 -12.08
C ILE A 534 0.46 -9.65 -13.47
N TYR A 535 -0.01 -8.41 -13.50
CA TYR A 535 -0.24 -7.66 -14.70
C TYR A 535 0.38 -6.29 -14.51
N SER A 536 1.13 -5.83 -15.51
CA SER A 536 1.60 -4.45 -15.58
C SER A 536 0.88 -3.72 -16.70
N ALA A 537 0.53 -2.46 -16.46
CA ALA A 537 0.01 -1.57 -17.48
C ALA A 537 1.09 -1.16 -18.49
N ASP A 538 2.36 -1.19 -18.08
CA ASP A 538 3.50 -1.06 -18.98
C ASP A 538 3.73 -2.39 -19.71
N HIS A 539 3.53 -2.40 -21.03
CA HIS A 539 3.68 -3.61 -21.85
C HIS A 539 5.13 -4.11 -21.86
N THR A 540 6.12 -3.20 -21.96
CA THR A 540 7.54 -3.55 -21.95
C THR A 540 7.91 -4.34 -20.71
N PHE A 541 7.53 -3.87 -19.51
CA PHE A 541 7.80 -4.61 -18.29
C PHE A 541 6.96 -5.87 -18.17
N HIS A 542 5.69 -5.84 -18.59
CA HIS A 542 4.84 -7.04 -18.56
C HIS A 542 5.49 -8.19 -19.35
N ASP A 543 5.93 -7.92 -20.57
CA ASP A 543 6.54 -8.92 -21.45
C ASP A 543 7.91 -9.38 -20.96
N ASN A 544 8.70 -8.45 -20.40
CA ASN A 544 10.05 -8.74 -19.89
C ASN A 544 10.08 -9.29 -18.46
N ARG A 545 8.95 -9.39 -17.76
CA ARG A 545 8.92 -9.69 -16.31
C ARG A 545 9.60 -11.00 -15.96
N GLU A 546 9.41 -12.04 -16.77
CA GLU A 546 10.03 -13.35 -16.53
C GLU A 546 11.55 -13.26 -16.58
N LYS A 547 12.09 -12.71 -17.68
CA LYS A 547 13.53 -12.46 -17.85
C LYS A 547 14.10 -11.55 -16.76
N PHE A 548 13.35 -10.52 -16.35
CA PHE A 548 13.73 -9.67 -15.23
C PHE A 548 13.89 -10.48 -13.94
N GLN A 549 12.98 -11.39 -13.63
CA GLN A 549 13.06 -12.24 -12.45
C GLN A 549 14.23 -13.22 -12.50
N GLU A 550 14.55 -13.77 -13.67
CA GLU A 550 15.74 -14.60 -13.87
C GLU A 550 17.02 -13.81 -13.59
N GLU A 551 17.18 -12.64 -14.23
CA GLU A 551 18.36 -11.78 -14.04
C GLU A 551 18.46 -11.25 -12.59
N LEU A 552 17.32 -10.93 -11.95
CA LEU A 552 17.29 -10.48 -10.56
C LEU A 552 17.67 -11.60 -9.59
N THR A 553 17.21 -12.82 -9.84
CA THR A 553 17.60 -14.01 -9.06
C THR A 553 19.09 -14.27 -9.23
N ALA A 554 19.61 -14.23 -10.46
CA ALA A 554 21.04 -14.39 -10.74
C ALA A 554 21.90 -13.30 -10.08
N LEU A 555 21.40 -12.07 -9.98
CA LEU A 555 22.08 -10.98 -9.27
C LEU A 555 22.18 -11.25 -7.75
N LEU A 556 21.15 -11.85 -7.16
CA LEU A 556 21.08 -12.12 -5.72
C LEU A 556 21.77 -13.43 -5.30
N ASP A 557 21.85 -14.42 -6.20
CA ASP A 557 22.35 -15.76 -5.91
C ASP A 557 23.80 -15.80 -5.38
N PRO A 558 24.78 -15.06 -5.93
CA PRO A 558 26.14 -15.04 -5.38
C PRO A 558 26.23 -14.52 -3.94
N ILE A 559 25.22 -13.76 -3.50
CA ILE A 559 25.17 -13.14 -2.17
C ILE A 559 24.37 -14.01 -1.19
N LEU A 560 23.23 -14.54 -1.62
CA LEU A 560 22.26 -15.24 -0.77
C LEU A 560 22.24 -16.76 -0.97
N GLY A 561 22.88 -17.27 -2.02
CA GLY A 561 22.85 -18.68 -2.43
C GLY A 561 23.94 -19.54 -1.79
N ARG A 562 25.01 -18.94 -1.26
CA ARG A 562 26.10 -19.65 -0.57
C ARG A 562 25.63 -20.20 0.79
N ASP A 563 26.02 -21.40 1.17
CA ASP A 563 25.53 -22.07 2.39
C ASP A 563 25.59 -21.19 3.66
N ASP A 564 26.71 -20.49 3.87
CA ASP A 564 26.96 -19.62 5.02
C ASP A 564 26.02 -18.41 5.06
N THR A 565 25.83 -17.73 3.93
CA THR A 565 24.96 -16.56 3.84
C THR A 565 23.49 -16.93 3.67
N ARG A 566 23.19 -18.08 3.06
CA ARG A 566 21.85 -18.62 2.84
C ARG A 566 21.14 -18.93 4.15
N GLU A 567 21.81 -19.63 5.05
CA GLU A 567 21.26 -19.91 6.38
C GLU A 567 21.04 -18.62 7.18
N ALA A 568 22.00 -17.70 7.16
CA ALA A 568 21.87 -16.40 7.82
C ALA A 568 20.70 -15.59 7.26
N ALA A 569 20.58 -15.51 5.93
CA ALA A 569 19.50 -14.82 5.23
C ALA A 569 18.13 -15.43 5.60
N ALA A 570 18.03 -16.76 5.59
CA ALA A 570 16.84 -17.46 6.05
C ALA A 570 16.55 -17.14 7.52
N ARG A 571 17.53 -17.20 8.44
CA ARG A 571 17.33 -16.80 9.84
C ARG A 571 16.80 -15.38 9.96
N GLY A 572 17.30 -14.46 9.14
CA GLY A 572 16.79 -13.08 9.06
C GLY A 572 15.31 -13.00 8.69
N ILE A 573 14.90 -13.76 7.68
CA ILE A 573 13.50 -13.87 7.24
C ILE A 573 12.61 -14.48 8.33
N PHE A 574 13.09 -15.55 8.97
CA PHE A 574 12.42 -16.28 10.05
C PHE A 574 12.63 -15.68 11.44
N ALA A 575 13.14 -14.45 11.50
CA ALA A 575 13.29 -13.72 12.74
C ALA A 575 14.06 -14.47 13.84
N GLY A 576 15.15 -15.11 13.44
CA GLY A 576 16.12 -15.83 14.26
C GLY A 576 15.95 -17.36 14.26
N SER A 577 14.72 -17.85 14.09
CA SER A 577 14.38 -19.27 14.31
C SER A 577 13.95 -19.96 13.03
N LEU A 578 14.85 -20.75 12.44
CA LEU A 578 14.53 -21.59 11.27
C LEU A 578 13.56 -22.71 11.65
N PRO A 579 12.69 -23.14 10.73
CA PRO A 579 11.80 -24.26 10.93
C PRO A 579 12.56 -25.58 10.73
N ASP A 580 12.09 -26.65 11.37
CA ASP A 580 12.77 -27.97 11.34
C ASP A 580 12.91 -28.57 9.93
N TRP A 581 12.05 -28.18 8.99
CA TRP A 581 12.13 -28.62 7.60
C TRP A 581 13.16 -27.87 6.76
N TYR A 582 13.65 -26.73 7.24
CA TYR A 582 14.61 -25.93 6.48
C TYR A 582 16.00 -26.55 6.57
N ASP A 583 16.64 -26.62 5.40
CA ASP A 583 18.03 -27.03 5.23
C ASP A 583 18.67 -26.05 4.24
N SER A 584 19.93 -25.68 4.50
CA SER A 584 20.73 -24.81 3.64
C SER A 584 21.12 -25.49 2.33
N SER A 585 21.06 -26.83 2.25
CA SER A 585 21.34 -27.54 1.00
C SER A 585 20.44 -27.08 -0.15
N ASP A 586 20.91 -27.28 -1.39
CA ASP A 586 20.11 -26.93 -2.55
C ASP A 586 18.82 -27.76 -2.63
N GLN A 587 17.68 -27.08 -2.41
CA GLN A 587 16.34 -27.66 -2.46
C GLN A 587 15.76 -27.80 -3.89
N SER A 588 16.55 -27.57 -4.96
CA SER A 588 16.10 -27.66 -6.37
C SER A 588 15.40 -28.98 -6.72
N LYS A 589 15.76 -30.08 -6.05
CA LYS A 589 15.11 -31.39 -6.23
C LYS A 589 13.61 -31.38 -5.91
N TYR A 590 13.18 -30.58 -4.93
CA TYR A 590 11.76 -30.50 -4.53
C TYR A 590 10.91 -29.70 -5.52
N ALA A 591 11.50 -28.70 -6.19
CA ALA A 591 10.81 -27.91 -7.20
C ALA A 591 10.38 -28.76 -8.43
N LYS A 592 11.18 -29.78 -8.78
CA LYS A 592 10.88 -30.71 -9.89
C LYS A 592 9.65 -31.59 -9.62
N ILE A 593 9.41 -31.97 -8.36
CA ILE A 593 8.25 -32.81 -7.98
C ILE A 593 6.94 -32.04 -8.14
N ALA A 594 6.93 -30.74 -7.86
CA ALA A 594 5.74 -29.91 -7.99
C ALA A 594 5.29 -29.69 -9.46
N ASN A 595 6.14 -29.95 -10.45
CA ASN A 595 5.79 -29.82 -11.87
C ASN A 595 5.01 -31.02 -12.41
N LYS A 596 5.04 -32.19 -11.76
CA LYS A 596 4.31 -33.39 -12.20
C LYS A 596 2.79 -33.34 -11.96
N PHE A 597 2.29 -32.27 -11.34
CA PHE A 597 0.86 -32.05 -11.07
C PHE A 597 0.24 -30.94 -11.94
N LYS A 598 0.95 -30.53 -12.99
CA LYS A 598 0.36 -29.87 -14.15
C LYS A 598 -0.07 -30.95 -15.13
#